data_AF-A0A1A2V6Y1-F1
#
_entry.id   AF-A0A1A2V6Y1-F1
#
_cell.length_a   1.000
_cell.length_b   1.000
_cell.length_c   1.000
_cell.angle_alpha   90.00
_cell.angle_beta   90.00
_cell.angle_gamma   90.00
#
_symmetry.space_group_name_H-M   'P 1'
#
loop_
_entity.id
_entity.type
_entity.pdbx_description
1 polymer ?
#
loop_
_entity_poly.entity_id
_entity_poly.type
_entity_poly.pdbx_seq_one_letter_code
_entity_poly.pdbx_strand_id
1 'polypeptide(L)'
;MSPRKAFGIAAAAAIAFAPISLVAATIGVAEAAPCAGSGSNPTSCQWCQYLVARYHTSNVCSQDAPPRRAQPPPSPSPVQIPEIPAYVPPSPVPVQGPPLIPPNLPPGNTVPTINAAGPDAPRNVPVVAPPRGLDVAPQAVAAAKAAPPTRVNPADPPQPPTQLDFNQRVQNVVSTHRENVDVLKVDNQRLVRPRHWDYVDYDDAFRRPALFNPLNQAMTFRYFYSGAYREAYVPAGARLVLDAATVGVYPFTAVGDGWVASGSFYGGGSVPPDGFNGPPPPDYKPPEPAKVYKTVLVNIPAASQTVEVAQVAVVGLDESQPAGSRDTIFLLDDSTLAWGQVNDSSSASAQIRVTKTQSLPGIGPTDDGNFLVVLAVRPHEEPAQPAPPWWPSALGYGVLGVVVCLGAWALNRKRSDDDVGEPVTTSRSSGN
;
A
#
# COMPACT_ATOMS: atom_id res chain seq x y z
N MET A 1 42.70 4.22 56.30
CA MET A 1 43.97 3.74 55.70
C MET A 1 43.76 2.29 55.24
N SER A 2 44.10 2.04 53.97
CA SER A 2 44.01 0.78 53.18
C SER A 2 44.86 -0.38 53.75
N PRO A 3 44.85 -1.64 53.22
CA PRO A 3 44.41 -2.06 51.88
C PRO A 3 43.65 -3.40 51.73
N ARG A 4 43.03 -3.49 50.54
CA ARG A 4 42.61 -4.64 49.72
C ARG A 4 43.34 -5.98 49.97
N LYS A 5 42.60 -7.09 49.89
CA LYS A 5 43.06 -8.35 49.28
C LYS A 5 41.91 -9.07 48.57
N ALA A 6 42.16 -9.41 47.31
CA ALA A 6 41.34 -10.18 46.40
C ALA A 6 41.83 -11.65 46.38
N PHE A 7 40.91 -12.59 46.25
CA PHE A 7 41.08 -13.96 45.73
C PHE A 7 39.69 -14.36 45.20
N GLY A 8 39.45 -14.74 43.95
CA GLY A 8 40.30 -15.41 42.99
C GLY A 8 39.96 -16.91 42.99
N ILE A 9 38.80 -17.29 42.44
CA ILE A 9 38.45 -18.70 42.22
C ILE A 9 38.61 -18.98 40.71
N ALA A 10 39.69 -19.69 40.40
CA ALA A 10 39.92 -20.30 39.10
C ALA A 10 39.17 -21.64 39.04
N ALA A 11 38.30 -21.80 38.05
CA ALA A 11 37.77 -23.10 37.65
C ALA A 11 38.41 -23.48 36.32
N ALA A 12 39.33 -24.44 36.37
CA ALA A 12 39.89 -25.09 35.20
C ALA A 12 38.89 -26.15 34.70
N ALA A 13 38.33 -25.94 33.51
CA ALA A 13 37.64 -26.98 32.75
C ALA A 13 38.40 -27.17 31.44
N ALA A 14 39.09 -28.30 31.33
CA ALA A 14 39.77 -28.73 30.12
C ALA A 14 38.72 -29.07 29.05
N ILE A 15 38.65 -28.27 27.99
CA ILE A 15 37.85 -28.59 26.80
C ILE A 15 38.73 -29.45 25.90
N ALA A 16 38.41 -30.75 25.84
CA ALA A 16 38.98 -31.66 24.88
C ALA A 16 38.46 -31.29 23.48
N PHE A 17 39.35 -30.92 22.57
CA PHE A 17 39.05 -30.73 21.16
C PHE A 17 38.81 -32.09 20.51
N ALA A 18 37.54 -32.42 20.23
CA ALA A 18 37.19 -33.45 19.26
C ALA A 18 37.27 -32.85 17.84
N PRO A 19 37.83 -33.55 16.84
CA PRO A 19 37.88 -33.06 15.47
C PRO A 19 36.47 -33.00 14.88
N ILE A 20 36.02 -31.79 14.53
CA ILE A 20 34.79 -31.60 13.75
C ILE A 20 35.13 -31.94 12.30
N SER A 21 34.76 -33.15 11.89
CA SER A 21 34.67 -33.50 10.46
C SER A 21 33.55 -32.69 9.83
N LEU A 22 33.92 -31.74 8.97
CA LEU A 22 33.01 -31.09 8.02
C LEU A 22 32.45 -32.15 7.07
N VAL A 23 31.21 -32.59 7.31
CA VAL A 23 30.41 -33.27 6.30
C VAL A 23 29.71 -32.19 5.51
N ALA A 24 30.18 -31.96 4.29
CA ALA A 24 29.46 -31.18 3.29
C ALA A 24 28.13 -31.91 2.98
N ALA A 25 27.01 -31.36 3.43
CA ALA A 25 25.70 -31.83 3.01
C ALA A 25 25.48 -31.44 1.55
N THR A 26 25.65 -32.43 0.68
CA THR A 26 25.26 -32.40 -0.73
C THR A 26 23.78 -32.04 -0.86
N ILE A 27 23.49 -31.11 -1.76
CA ILE A 27 22.15 -30.68 -2.13
C ILE A 27 21.39 -31.87 -2.71
N GLY A 28 20.31 -32.25 -2.03
CA GLY A 28 19.18 -32.96 -2.63
C GLY A 28 18.82 -34.27 -1.95
N VAL A 29 17.79 -34.26 -1.10
CA VAL A 29 16.77 -35.32 -1.00
C VAL A 29 15.45 -34.71 -0.52
N ALA A 30 14.36 -35.15 -1.15
CA ALA A 30 12.92 -34.92 -0.95
C ALA A 30 12.42 -34.12 0.28
N GLU A 31 11.68 -33.04 0.01
CA GLU A 31 10.80 -32.34 0.96
C GLU A 31 9.76 -33.33 1.51
N ALA A 32 9.86 -33.67 2.80
CA ALA A 32 8.85 -34.46 3.50
C ALA A 32 7.50 -33.72 3.54
N ALA A 33 6.40 -34.45 3.65
CA ALA A 33 5.08 -33.85 3.78
C ALA A 33 5.01 -32.99 5.06
N PRO A 34 4.41 -31.78 5.03
CA PRO A 34 4.39 -30.86 6.17
C PRO A 34 3.83 -31.48 7.47
N CYS A 35 2.86 -32.39 7.35
CA CYS A 35 2.19 -33.05 8.47
C CYS A 35 2.64 -34.49 8.76
N ALA A 36 3.48 -35.11 7.91
CA ALA A 36 3.83 -36.53 8.05
C ALA A 36 5.24 -36.84 7.52
N GLY A 37 5.94 -37.77 8.18
CA GLY A 37 7.29 -38.20 7.81
C GLY A 37 8.42 -37.57 8.63
N SER A 38 9.65 -38.05 8.42
CA SER A 38 10.84 -37.54 9.10
C SER A 38 11.16 -36.11 8.62
N GLY A 39 11.01 -35.13 9.51
CA GLY A 39 11.18 -33.70 9.19
C GLY A 39 9.87 -32.89 9.20
N SER A 40 8.73 -33.52 9.49
CA SER A 40 7.48 -32.79 9.71
C SER A 40 7.59 -31.88 10.93
N ASN A 41 6.94 -30.71 10.87
CA ASN A 41 6.89 -29.79 12.00
C ASN A 41 5.46 -29.24 12.19
N PRO A 42 5.01 -29.05 13.44
CA PRO A 42 3.62 -28.71 13.73
C PRO A 42 3.23 -27.34 13.14
N THR A 43 4.18 -26.40 13.07
CA THR A 43 3.96 -25.06 12.52
C THR A 43 3.70 -25.10 11.00
N SER A 44 4.47 -25.88 10.25
CA SER A 44 4.30 -26.04 8.80
C SER A 44 3.06 -26.85 8.47
N CYS A 45 2.74 -27.86 9.29
CA CYS A 45 1.48 -28.60 9.17
C CYS A 45 0.26 -27.68 9.37
N GLN A 46 0.25 -26.88 10.45
CA GLN A 46 -0.84 -25.95 10.74
C GLN A 46 -1.00 -24.88 9.65
N TRP A 47 0.12 -24.38 9.13
CA TRP A 47 0.11 -23.42 8.02
C TRP A 47 -0.42 -24.03 6.72
N CYS A 48 0.00 -25.25 6.39
CA CYS A 48 -0.52 -25.97 5.23
C CYS A 48 -2.03 -26.22 5.34
N GLN A 49 -2.52 -26.66 6.51
CA GLN A 49 -3.95 -26.85 6.75
C GLN A 49 -4.75 -25.55 6.66
N TYR A 50 -4.20 -24.43 7.17
CA TYR A 50 -4.81 -23.11 7.05
C TYR A 50 -4.96 -22.70 5.57
N LEU A 51 -3.93 -22.91 4.75
CA LEU A 51 -3.98 -22.59 3.32
C LEU A 51 -4.99 -23.48 2.58
N VAL A 52 -5.02 -24.79 2.86
CA VAL A 52 -6.02 -25.71 2.29
C VAL A 52 -7.44 -25.28 2.66
N ALA A 53 -7.68 -24.93 3.92
CA ALA A 53 -8.98 -24.47 4.39
C ALA A 53 -9.40 -23.13 3.76
N ARG A 54 -8.45 -22.20 3.56
CA ARG A 54 -8.73 -20.87 3.03
C ARG A 54 -8.92 -20.84 1.52
N TYR A 55 -8.22 -21.71 0.79
CA TYR A 55 -8.22 -21.70 -0.68
C TYR A 55 -8.92 -22.92 -1.29
N HIS A 56 -9.52 -23.80 -0.48
CA HIS A 56 -10.23 -25.01 -0.91
C HIS A 56 -9.42 -25.89 -1.88
N THR A 57 -8.10 -25.97 -1.66
CA THR A 57 -7.21 -26.82 -2.45
C THR A 57 -7.27 -28.27 -1.97
N SER A 58 -6.75 -29.21 -2.76
CA SER A 58 -6.66 -30.61 -2.35
C SER A 58 -5.72 -30.77 -1.14
N ASN A 59 -6.11 -31.60 -0.15
CA ASN A 59 -5.34 -31.81 1.08
C ASN A 59 -4.08 -32.64 0.80
N VAL A 60 -3.02 -31.96 0.37
CA VAL A 60 -1.68 -32.54 0.14
C VAL A 60 -0.80 -32.47 1.38
N CYS A 61 -1.28 -31.89 2.49
CA CYS A 61 -0.46 -31.62 3.67
C CYS A 61 0.05 -32.89 4.37
N SER A 62 -0.61 -34.03 4.15
CA SER A 62 -0.27 -35.32 4.75
C SER A 62 0.16 -36.37 3.71
N GLN A 63 0.36 -35.99 2.44
CA GLN A 63 0.75 -36.94 1.39
C GLN A 63 2.22 -36.76 1.02
N ASP A 64 2.95 -37.87 0.98
CA ASP A 64 4.32 -37.90 0.47
C ASP A 64 4.35 -37.50 -1.01
N ALA A 65 5.39 -36.78 -1.43
CA ALA A 65 5.56 -36.38 -2.82
C ALA A 65 5.60 -37.64 -3.73
N PRO A 66 4.88 -37.65 -4.87
CA PRO A 66 4.92 -38.78 -5.78
C PRO A 66 6.36 -38.99 -6.31
N PRO A 67 6.83 -40.24 -6.48
CA PRO A 67 8.18 -40.52 -6.93
C PRO A 67 8.40 -39.93 -8.33
N ARG A 68 9.48 -39.16 -8.49
CA ARG A 68 9.89 -38.56 -9.77
C ARG A 68 10.16 -39.69 -10.78
N ARG A 69 9.66 -39.56 -12.02
CA ARG A 69 10.07 -40.42 -13.14
C ARG A 69 11.61 -40.41 -13.24
N ALA A 70 12.19 -41.59 -13.38
CA ALA A 70 13.63 -41.78 -13.57
C ALA A 70 14.14 -40.92 -14.73
N GLN A 71 15.24 -40.20 -14.49
CA GLN A 71 16.01 -39.56 -15.55
C GLN A 71 16.52 -40.63 -16.53
N PRO A 72 16.49 -40.39 -17.85
CA PRO A 72 17.14 -41.28 -18.80
C PRO A 72 18.67 -41.27 -18.54
N PRO A 73 19.35 -42.41 -18.76
CA PRO A 73 20.79 -42.51 -18.54
C PRO A 73 21.58 -41.58 -19.48
N PRO A 74 22.77 -41.10 -19.06
CA PRO A 74 23.60 -40.23 -19.88
C PRO A 74 24.14 -40.98 -21.10
N SER A 75 23.95 -40.40 -22.30
CA SER A 75 24.51 -40.90 -23.56
C SER A 75 26.05 -40.73 -23.59
N PRO A 76 26.81 -41.71 -24.10
CA PRO A 76 28.29 -41.72 -24.06
C PRO A 76 28.94 -41.02 -25.27
N SER A 77 28.50 -39.81 -25.61
CA SER A 77 29.10 -39.05 -26.71
C SER A 77 29.88 -37.85 -26.17
N PRO A 78 31.22 -37.80 -26.31
CA PRO A 78 31.99 -36.64 -25.87
C PRO A 78 31.64 -35.44 -26.75
N VAL A 79 31.16 -34.36 -26.12
CA VAL A 79 30.98 -33.07 -26.76
C VAL A 79 32.38 -32.49 -27.03
N GLN A 80 32.78 -32.38 -28.30
CA GLN A 80 33.99 -31.67 -28.68
C GLN A 80 33.82 -30.17 -28.38
N ILE A 81 34.66 -29.65 -27.49
CA ILE A 81 34.80 -28.21 -27.24
C ILE A 81 35.82 -27.69 -28.27
N PRO A 82 35.50 -26.70 -29.12
CA PRO A 82 36.48 -26.09 -30.02
C PRO A 82 37.57 -25.35 -29.23
N GLU A 83 38.82 -25.52 -29.64
CA GLU A 83 39.99 -24.88 -29.04
C GLU A 83 40.01 -23.38 -29.38
N ILE A 84 40.11 -22.54 -28.34
CA ILE A 84 40.08 -21.08 -28.45
C ILE A 84 41.50 -20.59 -28.82
N PRO A 85 41.68 -19.80 -29.90
CA PRO A 85 42.99 -19.27 -30.25
C PRO A 85 43.49 -18.23 -29.22
N ALA A 86 44.81 -18.18 -29.04
CA ALA A 86 45.46 -17.29 -28.08
C ALA A 86 45.25 -15.80 -28.39
N TYR A 87 44.94 -15.02 -27.35
CA TYR A 87 44.67 -13.58 -27.41
C TYR A 87 45.93 -12.78 -27.76
N VAL A 88 45.87 -12.01 -28.84
CA VAL A 88 46.84 -10.96 -29.17
C VAL A 88 46.20 -9.61 -28.84
N PRO A 89 46.78 -8.78 -27.96
CA PRO A 89 46.20 -7.48 -27.64
C PRO A 89 46.27 -6.54 -28.85
N PRO A 90 45.17 -5.84 -29.20
CA PRO A 90 45.19 -4.89 -30.31
C PRO A 90 45.93 -3.60 -29.92
N SER A 91 46.68 -3.04 -30.87
CA SER A 91 47.31 -1.73 -30.78
C SER A 91 46.28 -0.62 -30.45
N PRO A 92 46.67 0.41 -29.67
CA PRO A 92 45.74 1.46 -29.26
C PRO A 92 45.26 2.27 -30.48
N VAL A 93 43.96 2.18 -30.75
CA VAL A 93 43.26 3.02 -31.73
C VAL A 93 43.05 4.41 -31.10
N PRO A 94 43.26 5.52 -31.83
CA PRO A 94 42.96 6.86 -31.32
C PRO A 94 41.49 6.95 -30.91
N VAL A 95 41.23 7.55 -29.75
CA VAL A 95 39.90 7.77 -29.18
C VAL A 95 39.02 8.54 -30.18
N GLN A 96 38.12 7.83 -30.85
CA GLN A 96 37.03 8.45 -31.58
C GLN A 96 35.94 8.85 -30.58
N GLY A 97 35.40 10.06 -30.74
CA GLY A 97 34.33 10.60 -29.90
C GLY A 97 33.07 9.72 -29.85
N PRO A 98 32.12 10.04 -28.98
CA PRO A 98 30.94 9.20 -28.74
C PRO A 98 30.20 8.90 -30.05
N PRO A 99 29.73 7.65 -30.24
CA PRO A 99 29.09 7.25 -31.48
C PRO A 99 27.84 8.11 -31.72
N LEU A 100 27.77 8.72 -32.91
CA LEU A 100 26.57 9.32 -33.44
C LEU A 100 25.52 8.21 -33.58
N ILE A 101 24.44 8.32 -32.81
CA ILE A 101 23.26 7.45 -32.89
C ILE A 101 22.74 7.51 -34.34
N PRO A 102 22.54 6.36 -35.03
CA PRO A 102 21.91 6.37 -36.35
C PRO A 102 20.52 7.02 -36.27
N PRO A 103 20.15 7.92 -37.19
CA PRO A 103 18.92 8.72 -37.08
C PRO A 103 17.61 7.94 -37.32
N ASN A 104 17.63 6.60 -37.30
CA ASN A 104 16.49 5.79 -37.70
C ASN A 104 16.39 4.46 -36.92
N LEU A 105 16.33 4.58 -35.59
CA LEU A 105 15.65 3.57 -34.78
C LEU A 105 14.13 3.73 -35.02
N PRO A 106 13.35 2.65 -35.21
CA PRO A 106 11.90 2.75 -35.15
C PRO A 106 11.51 3.42 -33.82
N PRO A 107 10.51 4.31 -33.79
CA PRO A 107 10.20 5.07 -32.58
C PRO A 107 9.95 4.11 -31.43
N GLY A 108 10.83 4.15 -30.42
CA GLY A 108 10.66 3.39 -29.20
C GLY A 108 9.31 3.76 -28.58
N ASN A 109 8.50 2.75 -28.27
CA ASN A 109 7.16 2.81 -27.65
C ASN A 109 6.75 4.23 -27.25
N THR A 110 6.20 5.00 -28.19
CA THR A 110 5.75 6.37 -27.91
C THR A 110 4.65 6.29 -26.86
N VAL A 111 4.83 6.98 -25.74
CA VAL A 111 3.82 7.08 -24.70
C VAL A 111 2.51 7.58 -25.36
N PRO A 112 1.39 6.86 -25.19
CA PRO A 112 0.14 7.22 -25.84
C PRO A 112 -0.28 8.66 -25.51
N THR A 113 -0.70 9.42 -26.53
CA THR A 113 -1.15 10.81 -26.35
C THR A 113 -2.67 10.89 -26.29
N ILE A 114 -3.21 11.45 -25.21
CA ILE A 114 -4.65 11.64 -25.04
C ILE A 114 -5.10 12.91 -25.78
N ASN A 115 -6.11 12.79 -26.65
CA ASN A 115 -6.73 13.92 -27.33
C ASN A 115 -7.81 14.56 -26.45
N ALA A 116 -7.42 15.33 -25.44
CA ALA A 116 -8.36 15.96 -24.51
C ALA A 116 -9.38 16.86 -25.23
N ALA A 117 -10.65 16.80 -24.81
CA ALA A 117 -11.69 17.68 -25.32
C ALA A 117 -11.42 19.12 -24.86
N GLY A 118 -11.69 20.09 -25.74
CA GLY A 118 -11.52 21.51 -25.42
C GLY A 118 -12.36 21.96 -24.21
N PRO A 119 -12.02 23.12 -23.61
CA PRO A 119 -12.71 23.66 -22.43
C PRO A 119 -14.22 23.87 -22.64
N ASP A 120 -14.63 24.17 -23.87
CA ASP A 120 -16.01 24.54 -24.23
C ASP A 120 -16.86 23.36 -24.77
N ALA A 121 -16.34 22.13 -24.71
CA ALA A 121 -17.13 20.97 -25.10
C ALA A 121 -18.34 20.82 -24.16
N PRO A 122 -19.60 20.76 -24.64
CA PRO A 122 -20.75 20.54 -23.77
C PRO A 122 -20.67 19.16 -23.13
N ARG A 123 -20.76 19.11 -21.80
CA ARG A 123 -20.60 17.86 -21.03
C ARG A 123 -21.81 17.66 -20.15
N ASN A 124 -22.52 16.57 -20.41
CA ASN A 124 -23.63 16.11 -19.57
C ASN A 124 -23.29 14.74 -19.01
N VAL A 125 -22.11 14.63 -18.37
CA VAL A 125 -21.63 13.38 -17.77
C VAL A 125 -21.35 13.59 -16.27
N PRO A 126 -21.49 12.54 -15.44
CA PRO A 126 -21.07 12.58 -14.05
C PRO A 126 -19.57 12.90 -13.92
N VAL A 127 -19.20 13.72 -12.93
CA VAL A 127 -17.81 14.15 -12.68
C VAL A 127 -17.28 13.45 -11.43
N VAL A 128 -16.14 12.77 -11.58
CA VAL A 128 -15.38 12.21 -10.46
C VAL A 128 -14.79 13.37 -9.66
N ALA A 129 -15.17 13.48 -8.38
CA ALA A 129 -14.55 14.45 -7.52
C ALA A 129 -13.06 14.10 -7.31
N PRO A 130 -12.14 15.07 -7.37
CA PRO A 130 -10.75 14.85 -6.99
C PRO A 130 -10.61 14.46 -5.51
N PRO A 131 -9.61 13.63 -5.14
CA PRO A 131 -9.34 13.27 -3.75
C PRO A 131 -9.07 14.51 -2.90
N ARG A 132 -9.51 14.49 -1.64
CA ARG A 132 -9.28 15.59 -0.70
C ARG A 132 -7.82 15.57 -0.25
N GLY A 133 -7.16 16.73 -0.21
CA GLY A 133 -5.85 16.87 0.41
C GLY A 133 -5.86 16.58 1.92
N LEU A 134 -4.67 16.52 2.50
CA LEU A 134 -4.53 16.47 3.96
C LEU A 134 -4.73 17.87 4.55
N ASP A 135 -5.45 17.95 5.68
CA ASP A 135 -5.61 19.20 6.42
C ASP A 135 -4.41 19.39 7.35
N VAL A 136 -3.43 20.17 6.90
CA VAL A 136 -2.16 20.40 7.62
C VAL A 136 -1.87 21.89 7.74
N ALA A 137 -1.41 22.31 8.92
CA ALA A 137 -1.07 23.71 9.19
C ALA A 137 0.02 24.23 8.23
N PRO A 138 -0.16 25.42 7.61
CA PRO A 138 0.81 25.99 6.68
C PRO A 138 2.23 26.13 7.27
N GLN A 139 2.34 26.39 8.57
CA GLN A 139 3.63 26.49 9.25
C GLN A 139 4.38 25.15 9.27
N ALA A 140 3.66 24.02 9.47
CA ALA A 140 4.26 22.69 9.44
C ALA A 140 4.70 22.30 8.03
N VAL A 141 3.92 22.70 7.02
CA VAL A 141 4.27 22.55 5.59
C VAL A 141 5.57 23.29 5.28
N ALA A 142 5.67 24.57 5.67
CA ALA A 142 6.87 25.37 5.46
C ALA A 142 8.09 24.79 6.19
N ALA A 143 7.91 24.35 7.44
CA ALA A 143 8.99 23.76 8.25
C ALA A 143 9.51 22.45 7.64
N ALA A 144 8.62 21.52 7.26
CA ALA A 144 9.01 20.25 6.64
C ALA A 144 9.66 20.47 5.26
N LYS A 145 9.16 21.43 4.47
CA LYS A 145 9.77 21.80 3.19
C LYS A 145 11.20 22.35 3.34
N ALA A 146 11.45 23.11 4.41
CA ALA A 146 12.76 23.69 4.74
C ALA A 146 13.68 22.73 5.51
N ALA A 147 13.20 21.55 5.91
CA ALA A 147 14.01 20.59 6.65
C ALA A 147 15.24 20.13 5.84
N PRO A 148 16.37 19.83 6.51
CA PRO A 148 17.55 19.31 5.83
C PRO A 148 17.23 18.07 4.99
N PRO A 149 17.61 18.04 3.70
CA PRO A 149 17.27 16.93 2.82
C PRO A 149 18.11 15.70 3.16
N THR A 150 17.44 14.56 3.32
CA THR A 150 18.11 13.25 3.33
C THR A 150 18.07 12.68 1.92
N ARG A 151 19.24 12.44 1.32
CA ARG A 151 19.31 11.81 -0.01
C ARG A 151 19.08 10.32 0.10
N VAL A 152 18.29 9.77 -0.82
CA VAL A 152 17.98 8.34 -0.89
C VAL A 152 17.98 7.85 -2.33
N ASN A 153 18.59 6.69 -2.55
CA ASN A 153 18.40 5.91 -3.76
C ASN A 153 16.99 5.30 -3.76
N PRO A 154 16.09 5.68 -4.68
CA PRO A 154 14.73 5.14 -4.72
C PRO A 154 14.66 3.65 -5.07
N ALA A 155 15.69 3.09 -5.73
CA ALA A 155 15.75 1.66 -6.02
C ALA A 155 16.15 0.82 -4.80
N ASP A 156 16.77 1.42 -3.79
CA ASP A 156 17.19 0.74 -2.56
C ASP A 156 17.09 1.72 -1.37
N PRO A 157 15.86 2.08 -0.96
CA PRO A 157 15.66 3.01 0.13
C PRO A 157 16.12 2.40 1.47
N PRO A 158 16.66 3.21 2.40
CA PRO A 158 16.96 2.75 3.75
C PRO A 158 15.74 2.12 4.41
N GLN A 159 15.97 1.00 5.11
CA GLN A 159 14.90 0.34 5.84
C GLN A 159 14.36 1.25 6.95
N PRO A 160 13.03 1.23 7.20
CA PRO A 160 12.46 1.96 8.32
C PRO A 160 13.04 1.43 9.65
N PRO A 161 13.16 2.28 10.70
CA PRO A 161 13.64 1.86 12.02
C PRO A 161 12.83 0.71 12.64
N THR A 162 11.57 0.58 12.23
CA THR A 162 10.68 -0.51 12.65
C THR A 162 10.14 -1.18 11.41
N GLN A 163 10.24 -2.51 11.36
CA GLN A 163 9.70 -3.29 10.25
C GLN A 163 8.18 -3.15 10.23
N LEU A 164 7.66 -2.65 9.11
CA LEU A 164 6.26 -2.38 8.89
C LEU A 164 5.71 -3.38 7.87
N ASP A 165 4.64 -4.10 8.21
CA ASP A 165 3.81 -4.71 7.17
C ASP A 165 2.92 -3.60 6.59
N PHE A 166 3.31 -3.11 5.42
CA PHE A 166 2.63 -2.01 4.74
C PHE A 166 1.15 -2.31 4.48
N ASN A 167 0.82 -3.53 4.04
CA ASN A 167 -0.56 -3.91 3.74
C ASN A 167 -1.39 -3.92 5.02
N GLN A 168 -0.86 -4.53 6.09
CA GLN A 168 -1.55 -4.56 7.37
C GLN A 168 -1.73 -3.14 7.93
N ARG A 169 -0.75 -2.26 7.78
CA ARG A 169 -0.86 -0.86 8.24
C ARG A 169 -1.97 -0.11 7.50
N VAL A 170 -2.04 -0.22 6.17
CA VAL A 170 -3.13 0.38 5.38
C VAL A 170 -4.49 -0.12 5.88
N GLN A 171 -4.65 -1.43 6.08
CA GLN A 171 -5.90 -2.01 6.58
C GLN A 171 -6.25 -1.51 7.99
N ASN A 172 -5.27 -1.36 8.87
CA ASN A 172 -5.47 -0.83 10.22
C ASN A 172 -5.93 0.63 10.19
N VAL A 173 -5.33 1.47 9.34
CA VAL A 173 -5.75 2.87 9.20
C VAL A 173 -7.17 2.96 8.63
N VAL A 174 -7.45 2.23 7.54
CA VAL A 174 -8.78 2.21 6.90
C VAL A 174 -9.88 1.74 7.86
N SER A 175 -9.58 0.79 8.75
CA SER A 175 -10.55 0.29 9.72
C SER A 175 -10.76 1.23 10.91
N THR A 176 -9.72 1.94 11.35
CA THR A 176 -9.68 2.68 12.63
C THR A 176 -9.85 4.20 12.48
N HIS A 177 -9.38 4.78 11.38
CA HIS A 177 -9.31 6.23 11.15
C HIS A 177 -10.15 6.63 9.91
N ARG A 178 -11.47 6.41 10.01
CA ARG A 178 -12.40 6.59 8.88
C ARG A 178 -12.60 8.04 8.49
N GLU A 179 -12.38 8.96 9.41
CA GLU A 179 -12.41 10.41 9.14
C GLU A 179 -11.30 10.83 8.17
N ASN A 180 -10.22 10.06 8.10
CA ASN A 180 -9.06 10.36 7.26
C ASN A 180 -9.10 9.65 5.92
N VAL A 181 -10.05 8.74 5.70
CA VAL A 181 -10.10 7.87 4.51
C VAL A 181 -11.55 7.58 4.11
N ASP A 182 -11.94 7.92 2.88
CA ASP A 182 -13.30 7.60 2.42
C ASP A 182 -13.34 6.12 1.98
N VAL A 183 -14.26 5.32 2.55
CA VAL A 183 -14.42 3.90 2.18
C VAL A 183 -15.69 3.72 1.37
N LEU A 184 -15.52 3.31 0.12
CA LEU A 184 -16.63 3.14 -0.82
C LEU A 184 -16.91 1.67 -1.03
N LYS A 185 -18.20 1.32 -1.12
CA LYS A 185 -18.62 -0.03 -1.48
C LYS A 185 -18.86 -0.09 -2.99
N VAL A 186 -18.06 -0.90 -3.67
CA VAL A 186 -18.17 -1.17 -5.11
C VAL A 186 -18.42 -2.67 -5.25
N ASP A 187 -19.62 -3.02 -5.72
CA ASP A 187 -20.13 -4.39 -5.72
C ASP A 187 -20.02 -5.05 -4.33
N ASN A 188 -19.23 -6.13 -4.23
CA ASN A 188 -18.96 -6.84 -2.99
C ASN A 188 -17.60 -6.51 -2.36
N GLN A 189 -16.91 -5.49 -2.89
CA GLN A 189 -15.59 -5.03 -2.41
C GLN A 189 -15.71 -3.68 -1.68
N ARG A 190 -14.80 -3.46 -0.74
CA ARG A 190 -14.58 -2.16 -0.09
C ARG A 190 -13.32 -1.55 -0.67
N LEU A 191 -13.47 -0.46 -1.41
CA LEU A 191 -12.37 0.27 -1.99
C LEU A 191 -12.12 1.55 -1.20
N VAL A 192 -10.86 1.95 -1.18
CA VAL A 192 -10.37 3.01 -0.33
C VAL A 192 -10.07 4.21 -1.20
N ARG A 193 -10.68 5.34 -0.92
CA ARG A 193 -10.28 6.60 -1.53
C ARG A 193 -9.30 7.33 -0.59
N PRO A 194 -8.01 7.37 -0.92
CA PRO A 194 -6.99 8.00 -0.09
C PRO A 194 -7.14 9.54 -0.09
N ARG A 195 -6.45 10.18 0.86
CA ARG A 195 -6.17 11.62 0.74
C ARG A 195 -5.13 11.88 -0.35
N HIS A 196 -5.16 13.07 -0.93
CA HIS A 196 -4.13 13.50 -1.86
C HIS A 196 -2.90 14.02 -1.11
N TRP A 197 -1.72 13.51 -1.47
CA TRP A 197 -0.46 13.95 -0.89
C TRP A 197 0.10 15.14 -1.67
N ASP A 198 -0.11 16.35 -1.16
CA ASP A 198 0.35 17.60 -1.80
C ASP A 198 1.84 17.92 -1.56
N TYR A 199 2.52 17.13 -0.73
CA TYR A 199 3.83 17.48 -0.17
C TYR A 199 4.98 16.83 -0.96
N VAL A 200 5.02 17.15 -2.25
CA VAL A 200 6.10 16.81 -3.19
C VAL A 200 6.64 18.12 -3.77
N ASP A 201 7.96 18.27 -3.75
CA ASP A 201 8.68 19.35 -4.44
C ASP A 201 9.85 18.77 -5.23
N TYR A 202 10.68 19.63 -5.80
CA TYR A 202 11.89 19.25 -6.52
C TYR A 202 13.05 20.12 -6.03
N ASP A 203 14.27 19.57 -6.00
CA ASP A 203 15.42 20.46 -5.88
C ASP A 203 15.66 21.19 -7.22
N ASP A 204 15.80 22.52 -7.17
CA ASP A 204 15.76 23.32 -8.40
C ASP A 204 16.92 23.01 -9.36
N ALA A 205 18.11 22.75 -8.80
CA ALA A 205 19.33 22.54 -9.57
C ALA A 205 19.36 21.17 -10.28
N PHE A 206 18.89 20.11 -9.61
CA PHE A 206 19.01 18.74 -10.10
C PHE A 206 17.66 18.14 -10.53
N ARG A 207 16.55 18.81 -10.20
CA ARG A 207 15.17 18.39 -10.50
C ARG A 207 14.85 16.99 -9.97
N ARG A 208 15.47 16.64 -8.84
CA ARG A 208 15.20 15.40 -8.10
C ARG A 208 13.96 15.58 -7.25
N PRO A 209 13.05 14.60 -7.22
CA PRO A 209 11.85 14.69 -6.42
C PRO A 209 12.18 14.70 -4.93
N ALA A 210 11.52 15.59 -4.20
CA ALA A 210 11.67 15.80 -2.78
C ALA A 210 10.32 15.57 -2.07
N LEU A 211 10.20 14.47 -1.34
CA LEU A 211 9.05 14.18 -0.48
C LEU A 211 9.29 14.84 0.87
N PHE A 212 8.36 15.65 1.37
CA PHE A 212 8.47 16.23 2.71
C PHE A 212 7.21 15.95 3.52
N ASN A 213 7.38 15.61 4.79
CA ASN A 213 6.30 15.15 5.65
C ASN A 213 5.94 16.22 6.70
N PRO A 214 4.86 16.99 6.50
CA PRO A 214 4.47 18.03 7.44
C PRO A 214 3.62 17.51 8.62
N LEU A 215 3.34 16.21 8.66
CA LEU A 215 2.61 15.60 9.76
C LEU A 215 3.50 15.42 10.99
N ASN A 216 2.86 15.27 12.15
CA ASN A 216 3.49 14.94 13.42
C ASN A 216 3.77 13.44 13.60
N GLN A 217 3.60 12.64 12.54
CA GLN A 217 3.84 11.20 12.51
C GLN A 217 4.70 10.84 11.32
N ALA A 218 5.42 9.73 11.40
CA ALA A 218 6.19 9.25 10.26
C ALA A 218 5.28 8.65 9.18
N MET A 219 5.71 8.76 7.93
CA MET A 219 5.00 8.21 6.77
C MET A 219 5.93 7.27 6.00
N THR A 220 5.40 6.15 5.53
CA THR A 220 6.07 5.24 4.61
C THR A 220 5.41 5.34 3.25
N PHE A 221 6.21 5.52 2.20
CA PHE A 221 5.77 5.72 0.82
C PHE A 221 6.12 4.48 0.00
N ARG A 222 5.12 3.80 -0.52
CA ARG A 222 5.29 2.66 -1.42
C ARG A 222 5.07 3.07 -2.87
N TYR A 223 6.05 2.79 -3.72
CA TYR A 223 6.01 3.09 -5.16
C TYR A 223 6.70 1.99 -5.96
N PHE A 224 6.44 1.91 -7.26
CA PHE A 224 7.12 0.95 -8.14
C PHE A 224 8.31 1.64 -8.83
N TYR A 225 9.53 1.16 -8.58
CA TYR A 225 10.74 1.73 -9.15
C TYR A 225 11.78 0.63 -9.43
N SER A 226 12.44 0.71 -10.59
CA SER A 226 13.43 -0.27 -11.02
C SER A 226 12.90 -1.73 -10.95
N GLY A 227 11.69 -1.94 -11.48
CA GLY A 227 11.09 -3.27 -11.61
C GLY A 227 10.52 -3.89 -10.33
N ALA A 228 10.50 -3.18 -9.20
CA ALA A 228 9.95 -3.68 -7.94
C ALA A 228 9.25 -2.60 -7.12
N TYR A 229 8.37 -3.01 -6.21
CA TYR A 229 7.83 -2.11 -5.19
C TYR A 229 8.91 -1.80 -4.14
N ARG A 230 9.04 -0.50 -3.84
CA ARG A 230 10.00 0.07 -2.90
C ARG A 230 9.25 0.85 -1.85
N GLU A 231 9.80 0.93 -0.65
CA GLU A 231 9.19 1.61 0.49
C GLU A 231 10.19 2.61 1.08
N ALA A 232 9.89 3.90 0.97
CA ALA A 232 10.71 4.97 1.52
C ALA A 232 10.08 5.52 2.80
N TYR A 233 10.87 5.57 3.87
CA TYR A 233 10.44 6.09 5.17
C TYR A 233 10.80 7.58 5.31
N VAL A 234 9.82 8.41 5.67
CA VAL A 234 10.01 9.85 5.92
C VAL A 234 9.53 10.18 7.34
N PRO A 235 10.45 10.52 8.26
CA PRO A 235 10.08 10.96 9.62
C PRO A 235 9.13 12.16 9.63
N ALA A 236 8.45 12.37 10.76
CA ALA A 236 7.68 13.59 10.99
C ALA A 236 8.55 14.84 10.83
N GLY A 237 8.06 15.84 10.09
CA GLY A 237 8.77 17.10 9.84
C GLY A 237 10.02 17.00 8.95
N ALA A 238 10.30 15.84 8.35
CA ALA A 238 11.51 15.60 7.57
C ALA A 238 11.30 15.78 6.06
N ARG A 239 12.41 15.92 5.33
CA ARG A 239 12.47 15.98 3.87
C ARG A 239 13.42 14.93 3.31
N LEU A 240 12.91 14.17 2.35
CA LEU A 240 13.62 13.13 1.61
C LEU A 240 13.82 13.60 0.17
N VAL A 241 15.03 13.53 -0.37
CA VAL A 241 15.32 13.76 -1.80
C VAL A 241 15.65 12.43 -2.44
N LEU A 242 14.88 12.04 -3.44
CA LEU A 242 15.05 10.79 -4.15
C LEU A 242 15.96 11.01 -5.36
N ASP A 243 17.04 10.23 -5.45
CA ASP A 243 17.94 10.19 -6.61
C ASP A 243 17.30 9.42 -7.79
N ALA A 244 16.10 9.82 -8.17
CA ALA A 244 15.30 9.20 -9.23
C ALA A 244 15.77 9.65 -10.62
N ALA A 245 16.77 8.98 -11.17
CA ALA A 245 17.38 9.32 -12.46
C ALA A 245 16.55 8.88 -13.69
N THR A 246 15.69 7.87 -13.55
CA THR A 246 14.84 7.41 -14.64
C THR A 246 13.64 8.33 -14.83
N VAL A 247 13.42 8.80 -16.06
CA VAL A 247 12.26 9.63 -16.43
C VAL A 247 10.99 8.79 -16.33
N GLY A 248 9.96 9.32 -15.69
CA GLY A 248 8.66 8.67 -15.57
C GLY A 248 7.77 9.30 -14.50
N VAL A 249 6.49 8.94 -14.53
CA VAL A 249 5.55 9.23 -13.45
C VAL A 249 5.59 8.05 -12.48
N TYR A 250 5.78 8.32 -11.20
CA TYR A 250 5.87 7.31 -10.15
C TYR A 250 4.75 7.52 -9.12
N PRO A 251 3.58 6.89 -9.33
CA PRO A 251 2.51 6.86 -8.35
C PRO A 251 2.97 6.17 -7.06
N PHE A 252 2.48 6.66 -5.92
CA PHE A 252 2.75 6.07 -4.62
C PHE A 252 1.49 6.01 -3.75
N THR A 253 1.50 5.07 -2.81
CA THR A 253 0.64 5.08 -1.63
C THR A 253 1.50 5.45 -0.43
N ALA A 254 1.07 6.40 0.39
CA ALA A 254 1.70 6.80 1.63
C ALA A 254 0.85 6.36 2.82
N VAL A 255 1.47 5.78 3.85
CA VAL A 255 0.77 5.32 5.05
C VAL A 255 1.51 5.73 6.33
N GLY A 256 0.74 6.22 7.30
CA GLY A 256 1.20 6.51 8.66
C GLY A 256 0.41 5.71 9.69
N ASP A 257 0.34 6.22 10.92
CA ASP A 257 -0.46 5.63 11.99
C ASP A 257 -1.95 5.97 11.85
N GLY A 258 -2.27 7.14 11.28
CA GLY A 258 -3.65 7.64 11.15
C GLY A 258 -4.07 8.04 9.73
N TRP A 259 -3.16 7.99 8.75
CA TRP A 259 -3.42 8.48 7.40
C TRP A 259 -3.05 7.45 6.32
N VAL A 260 -3.90 7.38 5.29
CA VAL A 260 -3.58 6.79 4.00
C VAL A 260 -3.74 7.89 2.95
N ALA A 261 -2.66 8.13 2.20
CA ALA A 261 -2.64 9.12 1.15
C ALA A 261 -2.06 8.52 -0.14
N SER A 262 -2.25 9.21 -1.25
CA SER A 262 -1.67 8.87 -2.55
C SER A 262 -1.22 10.13 -3.24
N GLY A 263 -0.23 9.98 -4.11
CA GLY A 263 0.23 11.05 -5.00
C GLY A 263 1.17 10.45 -6.03
N SER A 264 1.87 11.31 -6.75
CA SER A 264 3.00 10.88 -7.58
C SER A 264 4.19 11.83 -7.51
N PHE A 265 5.32 11.34 -8.01
CA PHE A 265 6.47 12.18 -8.31
C PHE A 265 6.97 11.89 -9.73
N TYR A 266 7.71 12.85 -10.29
CA TYR A 266 8.34 12.72 -11.60
C TYR A 266 9.83 12.45 -11.44
N GLY A 267 10.31 11.36 -12.03
CA GLY A 267 11.75 11.08 -12.07
C GLY A 267 12.44 11.74 -13.25
N GLY A 268 13.73 11.48 -13.39
CA GLY A 268 14.59 12.02 -14.45
C GLY A 268 15.52 13.14 -13.99
N GLY A 269 15.65 13.33 -12.68
CA GLY A 269 16.60 14.29 -12.11
C GLY A 269 18.05 13.86 -12.32
N SER A 270 18.97 14.82 -12.41
CA SER A 270 20.40 14.54 -12.41
C SER A 270 20.85 14.10 -11.02
N VAL A 271 21.60 13.00 -10.92
CA VAL A 271 22.08 12.47 -9.65
C VAL A 271 23.55 12.85 -9.46
N PRO A 272 23.86 13.80 -8.55
CA PRO A 272 25.24 14.14 -8.26
C PRO A 272 25.93 13.03 -7.46
N PRO A 273 27.26 12.88 -7.59
CA PRO A 273 28.05 12.04 -6.69
C PRO A 273 27.89 12.47 -5.23
N ASP A 274 28.13 11.54 -4.30
CA ASP A 274 28.08 11.84 -2.87
C ASP A 274 29.10 12.91 -2.47
N GLY A 275 28.66 13.86 -1.64
CA GLY A 275 29.48 15.01 -1.21
C GLY A 275 29.69 16.08 -2.27
N PHE A 276 29.12 15.93 -3.48
CA PHE A 276 29.20 16.96 -4.51
C PHE A 276 28.24 18.11 -4.21
N ASN A 277 28.79 19.32 -4.09
CA ASN A 277 28.05 20.57 -3.84
C ASN A 277 28.11 21.54 -5.02
N GLY A 278 28.55 21.08 -6.20
CA GLY A 278 28.65 21.92 -7.39
C GLY A 278 27.32 22.05 -8.15
N PRO A 279 27.26 22.89 -9.19
CA PRO A 279 26.11 22.96 -10.08
C PRO A 279 25.95 21.64 -10.87
N PRO A 280 24.75 21.36 -11.42
CA PRO A 280 24.56 20.25 -12.35
C PRO A 280 25.51 20.35 -13.56
N PRO A 281 25.81 19.24 -14.23
CA PRO A 281 26.60 19.25 -15.45
C PRO A 281 26.07 20.28 -16.47
N PRO A 282 26.93 21.06 -17.17
CA PRO A 282 26.47 22.09 -18.11
C PRO A 282 25.60 21.57 -19.27
N ASP A 283 25.73 20.29 -19.59
CA ASP A 283 24.96 19.56 -20.60
C ASP A 283 23.66 18.95 -20.06
N TYR A 284 23.43 19.00 -18.75
CA TYR A 284 22.18 18.55 -18.15
C TYR A 284 21.02 19.44 -18.59
N LYS A 285 20.07 18.83 -19.29
CA LYS A 285 18.76 19.41 -19.59
C LYS A 285 17.73 18.65 -18.77
N PRO A 286 17.05 19.30 -17.82
CA PRO A 286 15.93 18.69 -17.13
C PRO A 286 14.94 18.08 -18.11
N PRO A 287 14.40 16.88 -17.82
CA PRO A 287 13.34 16.32 -18.63
C PRO A 287 12.11 17.24 -18.59
N GLU A 288 11.36 17.26 -19.68
CA GLU A 288 10.07 17.93 -19.71
C GLU A 288 9.16 17.32 -18.63
N PRO A 289 8.44 18.14 -17.85
CA PRO A 289 7.46 17.63 -16.90
C PRO A 289 6.49 16.67 -17.60
N ALA A 290 6.05 15.62 -16.90
CA ALA A 290 5.10 14.70 -17.50
C ALA A 290 3.82 15.43 -17.87
N LYS A 291 3.27 15.06 -19.03
CA LYS A 291 2.05 15.67 -19.54
C LYS A 291 0.85 15.25 -18.71
N VAL A 292 0.15 16.24 -18.16
CA VAL A 292 -1.11 16.07 -17.43
C VAL A 292 -2.25 16.56 -18.30
N TYR A 293 -3.16 15.65 -18.66
CA TYR A 293 -4.35 15.95 -19.44
C TYR A 293 -5.47 16.34 -18.49
N LYS A 294 -6.11 17.48 -18.74
CA LYS A 294 -7.20 17.98 -17.89
C LYS A 294 -8.55 17.60 -18.47
N THR A 295 -9.50 17.40 -17.57
CA THR A 295 -10.92 17.25 -17.89
C THR A 295 -11.15 16.15 -18.93
N VAL A 296 -10.77 14.93 -18.59
CA VAL A 296 -10.75 13.76 -19.49
C VAL A 296 -12.02 12.94 -19.30
N LEU A 297 -12.73 12.64 -20.38
CA LEU A 297 -13.85 11.70 -20.40
C LEU A 297 -13.32 10.27 -20.49
N VAL A 298 -13.77 9.47 -19.54
CA VAL A 298 -13.37 8.09 -19.31
C VAL A 298 -14.57 7.19 -19.53
N ASN A 299 -14.52 6.35 -20.55
CA ASN A 299 -15.51 5.30 -20.76
C ASN A 299 -15.19 4.08 -19.89
N ILE A 300 -16.19 3.59 -19.17
CA ILE A 300 -16.13 2.43 -18.27
C ILE A 300 -17.08 1.37 -18.83
N PRO A 301 -16.56 0.42 -19.62
CA PRO A 301 -17.38 -0.55 -20.33
C PRO A 301 -18.20 -1.45 -19.40
N ALA A 302 -17.63 -1.85 -18.26
CA ALA A 302 -18.30 -2.73 -17.30
C ALA A 302 -19.60 -2.13 -16.76
N ALA A 303 -19.63 -0.81 -16.58
CA ALA A 303 -20.82 -0.09 -16.14
C ALA A 303 -21.66 0.48 -17.31
N SER A 304 -21.16 0.40 -18.56
CA SER A 304 -21.72 1.10 -19.73
C SER A 304 -21.92 2.60 -19.47
N GLN A 305 -20.96 3.22 -18.76
CA GLN A 305 -21.01 4.64 -18.40
C GLN A 305 -19.76 5.38 -18.89
N THR A 306 -19.92 6.70 -19.04
CA THR A 306 -18.81 7.63 -19.24
C THR A 306 -18.82 8.62 -18.09
N VAL A 307 -17.67 8.80 -17.46
CA VAL A 307 -17.46 9.79 -16.39
C VAL A 307 -16.38 10.77 -16.80
N GLU A 308 -16.36 11.94 -16.18
CA GLU A 308 -15.28 12.89 -16.31
C GLU A 308 -14.31 12.78 -15.13
N VAL A 309 -13.01 12.82 -15.42
CA VAL A 309 -11.92 12.88 -14.44
C VAL A 309 -11.18 14.20 -14.61
N ALA A 310 -10.83 14.87 -13.52
CA ALA A 310 -10.27 16.22 -13.57
C ALA A 310 -8.86 16.23 -14.17
N GLN A 311 -8.06 15.20 -13.91
CA GLN A 311 -6.75 15.05 -14.51
C GLN A 311 -6.30 13.60 -14.73
N VAL A 312 -5.54 13.39 -15.80
CA VAL A 312 -4.95 12.10 -16.15
C VAL A 312 -3.49 12.29 -16.51
N ALA A 313 -2.61 11.47 -15.94
CA ALA A 313 -1.23 11.30 -16.37
C ALA A 313 -1.03 9.89 -16.92
N VAL A 314 -0.16 9.74 -17.93
CA VAL A 314 0.21 8.41 -18.43
C VAL A 314 1.43 7.93 -17.66
N VAL A 315 1.32 6.78 -17.00
CA VAL A 315 2.38 6.17 -16.19
C VAL A 315 3.27 5.28 -17.05
N GLY A 316 2.69 4.55 -18.00
CA GLY A 316 3.44 3.65 -18.87
C GLY A 316 2.53 2.64 -19.57
N LEU A 317 3.11 1.52 -19.99
CA LEU A 317 2.40 0.38 -20.58
C LEU A 317 2.47 -0.83 -19.64
N ASP A 318 1.43 -1.65 -19.66
CA ASP A 318 1.39 -2.93 -18.96
C ASP A 318 2.24 -3.96 -19.71
N GLU A 319 3.52 -4.02 -19.38
CA GLU A 319 4.50 -4.96 -19.95
C GLU A 319 4.19 -6.43 -19.62
N SER A 320 3.26 -6.73 -18.72
CA SER A 320 2.82 -8.11 -18.44
C SER A 320 2.01 -8.71 -19.60
N GLN A 321 1.51 -7.87 -20.50
CA GLN A 321 0.70 -8.26 -21.65
C GLN A 321 1.53 -8.25 -22.97
N PRO A 322 1.17 -9.10 -23.95
CA PRO A 322 1.81 -9.09 -25.28
C PRO A 322 1.67 -7.73 -25.96
N ALA A 323 2.66 -7.32 -26.76
CA ALA A 323 2.78 -5.98 -27.34
C ALA A 323 1.52 -5.44 -28.05
N GLY A 324 0.72 -6.29 -28.69
CA GLY A 324 -0.53 -5.92 -29.38
C GLY A 324 -1.77 -5.82 -28.48
N SER A 325 -1.65 -6.09 -27.19
CA SER A 325 -2.74 -6.09 -26.22
C SER A 325 -2.38 -5.34 -24.94
N ARG A 326 -1.27 -4.59 -24.93
CA ARG A 326 -0.84 -3.85 -23.75
C ARG A 326 -1.83 -2.77 -23.40
N ASP A 327 -2.32 -2.82 -22.18
CA ASP A 327 -3.02 -1.69 -21.60
C ASP A 327 -2.04 -0.55 -21.32
N THR A 328 -2.49 0.67 -21.56
CA THR A 328 -1.88 1.88 -21.04
C THR A 328 -2.24 2.01 -19.56
N ILE A 329 -1.24 2.29 -18.74
CA ILE A 329 -1.40 2.55 -17.31
C ILE A 329 -1.54 4.07 -17.13
N PHE A 330 -2.64 4.49 -16.55
CA PHE A 330 -2.96 5.87 -16.25
C PHE A 330 -2.96 6.11 -14.74
N LEU A 331 -2.66 7.34 -14.34
CA LEU A 331 -2.92 7.85 -13.01
C LEU A 331 -4.03 8.90 -13.11
N LEU A 332 -5.18 8.58 -12.51
CA LEU A 332 -6.38 9.40 -12.49
C LEU A 332 -6.41 10.23 -11.20
N ASP A 333 -6.61 11.54 -11.32
CA ASP A 333 -6.66 12.51 -10.23
C ASP A 333 -5.53 12.34 -9.19
N ASP A 334 -4.32 12.01 -9.68
CA ASP A 334 -3.11 11.75 -8.89
C ASP A 334 -3.29 10.75 -7.73
N SER A 335 -4.27 9.85 -7.83
CA SER A 335 -4.62 8.93 -6.73
C SER A 335 -4.99 7.53 -7.17
N THR A 336 -5.67 7.36 -8.30
CA THR A 336 -6.19 6.07 -8.73
C THR A 336 -5.41 5.57 -9.93
N LEU A 337 -4.81 4.38 -9.81
CA LEU A 337 -4.24 3.70 -10.98
C LEU A 337 -5.36 3.13 -11.85
N ALA A 338 -5.21 3.24 -13.16
CA ALA A 338 -6.14 2.67 -14.12
C ALA A 338 -5.40 2.00 -15.27
N TRP A 339 -6.00 0.97 -15.85
CA TRP A 339 -5.52 0.30 -17.05
C TRP A 339 -6.58 0.39 -18.12
N GLY A 340 -6.14 0.58 -19.36
CA GLY A 340 -7.02 0.57 -20.51
C GLY A 340 -6.36 1.14 -21.76
N GLN A 341 -7.12 1.82 -22.60
CA GLN A 341 -6.67 2.26 -23.92
C GLN A 341 -7.02 3.73 -24.16
N VAL A 342 -6.16 4.43 -24.89
CA VAL A 342 -6.49 5.74 -25.45
C VAL A 342 -7.35 5.52 -26.68
N ASN A 343 -8.40 6.34 -26.83
CA ASN A 343 -9.21 6.35 -28.04
C ASN A 343 -8.62 7.36 -29.03
N ASP A 344 -8.07 6.85 -30.13
CA ASP A 344 -7.38 7.68 -31.13
C ASP A 344 -8.34 8.43 -32.07
N SER A 345 -9.63 8.10 -32.06
CA SER A 345 -10.62 8.76 -32.90
C SER A 345 -11.06 10.10 -32.30
N SER A 346 -10.95 11.18 -33.09
CA SER A 346 -11.47 12.51 -32.74
C SER A 346 -13.01 12.57 -32.61
N SER A 347 -13.72 11.54 -33.10
CA SER A 347 -15.16 11.37 -32.95
C SER A 347 -15.56 10.49 -31.76
N ALA A 348 -14.60 9.95 -30.99
CA ALA A 348 -14.91 9.12 -29.84
C ALA A 348 -15.62 9.94 -28.75
N SER A 349 -16.66 9.35 -28.16
CA SER A 349 -17.43 9.97 -27.07
C SER A 349 -16.68 10.04 -25.73
N ALA A 350 -15.52 9.38 -25.65
CA ALA A 350 -14.59 9.44 -24.53
C ALA A 350 -13.15 9.37 -25.04
N GLN A 351 -12.20 10.02 -24.37
CA GLN A 351 -10.79 10.01 -24.79
C GLN A 351 -10.04 8.77 -24.34
N ILE A 352 -10.44 8.18 -23.21
CA ILE A 352 -9.85 6.93 -22.74
C ILE A 352 -10.95 5.93 -22.40
N ARG A 353 -10.63 4.65 -22.56
CA ARG A 353 -11.44 3.51 -22.14
C ARG A 353 -10.71 2.81 -21.01
N VAL A 354 -11.31 2.71 -19.83
CA VAL A 354 -10.73 2.08 -18.64
C VAL A 354 -11.43 0.75 -18.38
N THR A 355 -10.64 -0.31 -18.22
CA THR A 355 -11.12 -1.68 -17.97
C THR A 355 -10.83 -2.19 -16.57
N LYS A 356 -9.92 -1.51 -15.87
CA LYS A 356 -9.45 -1.91 -14.55
C LYS A 356 -8.96 -0.69 -13.79
N THR A 357 -9.25 -0.62 -12.50
CA THR A 357 -8.77 0.44 -11.60
C THR A 357 -8.22 -0.14 -10.31
N GLN A 358 -7.30 0.58 -9.67
CA GLN A 358 -6.78 0.28 -8.34
C GLN A 358 -6.76 1.57 -7.52
N SER A 359 -7.61 1.59 -6.50
CA SER A 359 -7.88 2.78 -5.68
C SER A 359 -6.68 3.29 -4.88
N LEU A 360 -5.74 2.39 -4.55
CA LEU A 360 -4.45 2.71 -3.91
C LEU A 360 -3.31 2.22 -4.81
N PRO A 361 -2.44 3.09 -5.33
CA PRO A 361 -1.37 2.67 -6.21
C PRO A 361 -0.49 1.60 -5.59
N GLY A 362 -0.49 0.41 -6.18
CA GLY A 362 0.32 -0.73 -5.76
C GLY A 362 -0.16 -1.50 -4.54
N ILE A 363 -1.36 -1.21 -4.03
CA ILE A 363 -1.92 -1.83 -2.82
C ILE A 363 -3.39 -2.22 -3.02
N GLY A 364 -3.76 -3.38 -2.50
CA GLY A 364 -5.15 -3.81 -2.45
C GLY A 364 -5.71 -4.29 -3.79
N PRO A 365 -7.01 -4.63 -3.81
CA PRO A 365 -7.65 -5.20 -4.98
C PRO A 365 -7.82 -4.17 -6.10
N THR A 366 -7.97 -4.68 -7.31
CA THR A 366 -8.45 -3.92 -8.45
C THR A 366 -9.94 -4.16 -8.66
N ASP A 367 -10.64 -3.19 -9.23
CA ASP A 367 -12.00 -3.32 -9.76
C ASP A 367 -12.02 -3.08 -11.28
N ASP A 368 -13.19 -3.18 -11.91
CA ASP A 368 -13.41 -3.08 -13.36
C ASP A 368 -13.68 -1.65 -13.86
N GLY A 369 -13.40 -0.64 -13.02
CA GLY A 369 -13.65 0.78 -13.27
C GLY A 369 -14.91 1.30 -12.59
N ASN A 370 -15.77 0.43 -12.05
CA ASN A 370 -16.99 0.82 -11.34
C ASN A 370 -16.72 1.73 -10.13
N PHE A 371 -15.51 1.70 -9.56
CA PHE A 371 -15.06 2.65 -8.54
C PHE A 371 -15.20 4.11 -8.97
N LEU A 372 -14.85 4.42 -10.22
CA LEU A 372 -14.96 5.78 -10.76
C LEU A 372 -16.43 6.22 -10.92
N VAL A 373 -17.32 5.29 -11.31
CA VAL A 373 -18.76 5.55 -11.38
C VAL A 373 -19.30 5.89 -9.99
N VAL A 374 -18.94 5.08 -8.99
CA VAL A 374 -19.36 5.33 -7.60
C VAL A 374 -18.84 6.68 -7.10
N LEU A 375 -17.58 7.03 -7.40
CA LEU A 375 -17.03 8.34 -7.04
C LEU A 375 -17.75 9.51 -7.71
N ALA A 376 -18.19 9.35 -8.96
CA ALA A 376 -18.86 10.42 -9.71
C ALA A 376 -20.30 10.68 -9.21
N VAL A 377 -20.97 9.64 -8.69
CA VAL A 377 -22.34 9.74 -8.17
C VAL A 377 -22.37 10.01 -6.66
N ARG A 378 -21.38 9.48 -5.94
CA ARG A 378 -21.30 9.47 -4.47
C ARG A 378 -19.90 9.85 -3.98
N PRO A 379 -19.48 11.11 -4.19
CA PRO A 379 -18.10 11.54 -3.95
C PRO A 379 -17.66 11.51 -2.48
N HIS A 380 -18.59 11.42 -1.53
CA HIS A 380 -18.34 11.48 -0.08
C HIS A 380 -19.19 10.48 0.75
N GLU A 381 -19.71 9.41 0.15
CA GLU A 381 -20.57 8.48 0.90
C GLU A 381 -19.73 7.56 1.79
N GLU A 382 -19.67 7.89 3.08
CA GLU A 382 -19.24 6.99 4.14
C GLU A 382 -20.31 5.90 4.33
N PRO A 383 -19.97 4.61 4.55
CA PRO A 383 -20.97 3.60 4.85
C PRO A 383 -21.68 4.03 6.13
N ALA A 384 -23.00 4.24 6.05
CA ALA A 384 -23.82 4.56 7.22
C ALA A 384 -23.42 3.62 8.37
N GLN A 385 -23.01 4.21 9.50
CA GLN A 385 -22.68 3.43 10.68
C GLN A 385 -23.88 2.51 10.97
N PRO A 386 -23.64 1.22 11.28
CA PRO A 386 -24.72 0.40 11.82
C PRO A 386 -25.30 1.18 12.99
N ALA A 387 -26.61 1.43 12.95
CA ALA A 387 -27.30 2.08 14.06
C ALA A 387 -26.86 1.37 15.35
N PRO A 388 -26.45 2.11 16.41
CA PRO A 388 -26.06 1.49 17.65
C PRO A 388 -27.16 0.49 18.04
N PRO A 389 -26.82 -0.75 18.42
CA PRO A 389 -27.83 -1.75 18.76
C PRO A 389 -28.75 -1.11 19.80
N TRP A 390 -30.06 -1.10 19.55
CA TRP A 390 -31.09 -0.43 20.35
C TRP A 390 -31.29 -1.04 21.76
N TRP A 391 -30.53 -2.08 22.08
CA TRP A 391 -30.68 -2.91 23.27
C TRP A 391 -30.18 -2.27 24.58
N PRO A 392 -29.12 -1.42 24.61
CA PRO A 392 -28.71 -0.72 25.83
C PRO A 392 -29.77 0.25 26.34
N SER A 393 -30.50 0.92 25.44
CA SER A 393 -31.61 1.81 25.79
C SER A 393 -32.83 1.04 26.29
N ALA A 394 -33.13 -0.13 25.73
CA ALA A 394 -34.21 -0.99 26.23
C ALA A 394 -33.96 -1.52 27.66
N LEU A 395 -32.69 -1.82 28.00
CA LEU A 395 -32.32 -2.24 29.36
C LEU A 395 -32.40 -1.10 30.38
N GLY A 396 -32.09 0.14 29.97
CA GLY A 396 -32.25 1.33 30.82
C GLY A 396 -33.70 1.59 31.25
N TYR A 397 -34.67 1.41 30.35
CA TYR A 397 -36.09 1.56 30.66
C TYR A 397 -36.66 0.39 31.47
N GLY A 398 -36.16 -0.83 31.26
CA GLY A 398 -36.55 -2.00 32.05
C GLY A 398 -36.19 -1.88 33.53
N VAL A 399 -34.98 -1.38 33.84
CA VAL A 399 -34.54 -1.19 35.24
C VAL A 399 -35.33 -0.07 35.93
N LEU A 400 -35.67 1.01 35.21
CA LEU A 400 -36.45 2.12 35.76
C LEU A 400 -37.88 1.68 36.09
N GLY A 401 -38.50 0.83 35.25
CA GLY A 401 -39.82 0.25 35.52
C GLY A 401 -39.84 -0.63 36.77
N VAL A 402 -38.82 -1.45 36.99
CA VAL A 402 -38.71 -2.30 38.19
C VAL A 402 -38.53 -1.47 39.47
N VAL A 403 -37.72 -0.40 39.42
CA VAL A 403 -37.53 0.50 40.57
C VAL A 403 -38.81 1.25 40.93
N VAL A 404 -39.57 1.73 39.94
CA VAL A 404 -40.87 2.41 40.18
C VAL A 404 -41.90 1.43 40.76
N CYS A 405 -41.98 0.21 40.24
CA CYS A 405 -42.89 -0.82 40.78
C CYS A 405 -42.53 -1.22 42.22
N LEU A 406 -41.24 -1.37 42.53
CA LEU A 406 -40.80 -1.68 43.90
C LEU A 406 -41.03 -0.51 44.86
N GLY A 407 -40.82 0.73 44.41
CA GLY A 407 -41.13 1.94 45.19
C GLY A 407 -42.62 2.09 45.49
N ALA A 408 -43.48 1.87 44.49
CA ALA A 408 -44.94 1.91 44.66
C ALA A 408 -45.44 0.79 45.59
N TRP A 409 -44.87 -0.42 45.49
CA TRP A 409 -45.22 -1.53 46.37
C TRP A 409 -44.81 -1.27 47.84
N ALA A 410 -43.60 -0.73 48.06
CA ALA A 410 -43.13 -0.39 49.40
C ALA A 410 -43.98 0.72 50.07
N LEU A 411 -44.42 1.71 49.29
CA LEU A 411 -45.31 2.77 49.77
C LEU A 411 -46.73 2.26 50.07
N ASN A 412 -47.23 1.32 49.27
CA ASN A 412 -48.55 0.73 49.52
C ASN A 412 -48.55 -0.20 50.75
N ARG A 413 -47.44 -0.88 51.02
CA ARG A 413 -47.29 -1.72 52.22
C ARG A 413 -47.24 -0.88 53.51
N LYS A 414 -46.58 0.28 53.47
CA LYS A 414 -46.49 1.19 54.62
C LYS A 414 -47.85 1.79 55.03
N ARG A 415 -48.78 1.91 54.08
CA ARG A 415 -50.15 2.42 54.34
C ARG A 415 -51.08 1.40 54.99
N SER A 416 -50.76 0.09 54.95
CA SER A 416 -51.58 -0.95 55.59
C SER A 416 -51.21 -1.20 57.06
N ASP A 417 -50.03 -0.76 57.52
CA ASP A 417 -49.62 -0.92 58.92
C ASP A 417 -50.10 0.24 59.82
N ASP A 418 -50.57 1.35 59.25
CA ASP A 418 -51.10 2.51 59.99
C ASP A 418 -52.63 2.43 60.27
N ASP A 419 -53.31 1.36 59.83
CA ASP A 419 -54.79 1.21 59.96
C ASP A 419 -55.21 0.02 60.84
N VAL A 420 -54.31 -0.49 61.69
CA VAL A 420 -54.62 -1.54 62.67
C VAL A 420 -54.13 -1.12 64.06
N GLY A 421 -55.01 -0.46 64.80
CA GLY A 421 -54.95 -0.46 66.26
C GLY A 421 -55.47 0.80 66.95
N GLU A 422 -56.75 0.81 67.32
CA GLU A 422 -57.07 1.08 68.73
C GLU A 422 -58.26 0.22 69.21
N PRO A 423 -58.16 -0.41 70.39
CA PRO A 423 -59.06 -1.44 70.87
C PRO A 423 -60.28 -0.91 71.64
N VAL A 424 -61.33 -1.71 71.58
CA VAL A 424 -62.56 -1.65 72.38
C VAL A 424 -62.27 -1.53 73.87
N THR A 425 -62.95 -0.61 74.56
CA THR A 425 -63.30 -0.76 75.98
C THR A 425 -64.81 -0.86 76.16
N THR A 426 -65.21 -1.95 76.81
CA THR A 426 -66.56 -2.28 77.25
C THR A 426 -66.91 -1.49 78.52
N SER A 427 -68.17 -1.08 78.65
CA SER A 427 -68.79 -1.02 79.97
C SER A 427 -70.26 -1.37 79.93
N ARG A 428 -70.62 -2.16 80.93
CA ARG A 428 -71.86 -2.87 81.18
C ARG A 428 -72.63 -2.09 82.26
N SER A 429 -73.96 -2.20 82.22
CA SER A 429 -74.86 -2.38 83.38
C SER A 429 -75.91 -1.30 83.63
N SER A 430 -77.17 -1.75 83.47
CA SER A 430 -78.34 -1.63 84.35
C SER A 430 -78.83 -0.28 84.87
N GLY A 431 -80.13 -0.04 84.66
CA GLY A 431 -80.97 0.71 85.59
C GLY A 431 -82.20 1.27 84.91
N ASN A 432 -83.36 0.69 85.25
CA ASN A 432 -84.74 1.12 85.01
C ASN A 432 -85.03 2.46 84.34
#